data_AF-V9FMY5-F1
#
_entry.id   AF-V9FMY5-F1
#
_cell.length_a   1.000
_cell.length_b   1.000
_cell.length_c   1.000
_cell.angle_alpha   90.00
_cell.angle_beta   90.00
_cell.angle_gamma   90.00
#
_symmetry.space_group_name_H-M   'P 1'
#
loop_
_entity.id
_entity.type
_entity.pdbx_description
1 polymer ?
#
loop_
_entity_poly.entity_id
_entity_poly.type
_entity_poly.pdbx_seq_one_letter_code
_entity_poly.pdbx_strand_id
1 'polypeptide(L)'
;MPTIAQLRAEIDRLNQAMADRTKVPNHLPKFTGKRGEDVREWLFQIENACRINNIPIEDTSAHLPGIAGSAMEKPASGWFLHWSSTTRAEEHTWGIFREHTTDIETYNGEYSALIFRVEGMSVFDEVLYYANVLKLRTHSYVKLENPETLSDAMDLAVKYEVTHFVDESRERHTRQDKRKSSTDQAPSHVKSFKGKAFRGKGRFKPKTNPKRAEGRTCFHCKKPGHIKANCFLWKKEQEKQGNGQPRQ
;
A
#
# COMPACT_ATOMS: atom_id res chain seq x y z
N MET A 1 21.53 -45.66 -7.31
CA MET A 1 21.62 -44.38 -8.05
C MET A 1 20.34 -44.19 -8.83
N PRO A 2 19.72 -42.99 -8.83
CA PRO A 2 18.55 -42.73 -9.65
C PRO A 2 18.93 -42.86 -11.14
N THR A 3 18.03 -43.43 -11.92
CA THR A 3 18.18 -43.58 -13.37
C THR A 3 17.94 -42.24 -14.08
N ILE A 4 18.48 -42.08 -15.29
CA ILE A 4 18.26 -40.88 -16.13
C ILE A 4 16.76 -40.65 -16.37
N ALA A 5 15.95 -41.70 -16.47
CA ALA A 5 14.50 -41.61 -16.60
C ALA A 5 13.83 -41.01 -15.35
N GLN A 6 14.26 -41.41 -14.15
CA GLN A 6 13.75 -40.86 -12.90
C GLN A 6 14.09 -39.37 -12.73
N LEU A 7 15.30 -38.96 -13.13
CA LEU A 7 15.69 -37.55 -13.09
C LEU A 7 14.85 -36.68 -14.04
N ARG A 8 14.57 -37.18 -15.25
CA ARG A 8 13.70 -36.46 -16.22
C ARG A 8 12.27 -36.30 -15.71
N ALA A 9 11.67 -37.37 -15.18
CA ALA A 9 10.34 -37.31 -14.60
C ALA A 9 10.26 -36.32 -13.42
N GLU A 10 11.32 -36.21 -12.62
CA GLU A 10 11.38 -35.24 -11.53
C GLU A 10 11.47 -33.80 -12.04
N ILE A 11 12.29 -33.54 -13.06
CA ILE A 11 12.38 -32.23 -13.70
C ILE A 11 11.02 -31.82 -14.30
N ASP A 12 10.33 -32.74 -14.97
CA ASP A 12 9.01 -32.48 -15.54
C ASP A 12 7.97 -32.17 -14.46
N ARG A 13 7.99 -32.90 -13.33
CA ARG A 13 7.15 -32.60 -12.17
C ARG A 13 7.45 -31.23 -11.57
N LEU A 14 8.72 -30.85 -11.44
CA LEU A 14 9.12 -29.53 -10.95
C LEU A 14 8.67 -28.42 -11.88
N ASN A 15 8.85 -28.59 -13.19
CA ASN A 15 8.40 -27.62 -14.19
C ASN A 15 6.88 -27.47 -14.19
N GLN A 16 6.13 -28.57 -14.07
CA GLN A 16 4.67 -28.53 -13.95
C GLN A 16 4.24 -27.80 -12.67
N ALA A 17 4.85 -28.12 -11.53
CA ALA A 17 4.57 -27.45 -10.27
C ALA A 17 4.89 -25.93 -10.32
N MET A 18 5.95 -25.54 -11.04
CA MET A 18 6.26 -24.13 -11.27
C MET A 18 5.22 -23.45 -12.17
N ALA A 19 4.78 -24.11 -13.24
CA ALA A 19 3.75 -23.59 -14.14
C ALA A 19 2.40 -23.41 -13.43
N ASP A 20 2.03 -24.36 -12.57
CA ASP A 20 0.79 -24.30 -11.79
C ASP A 20 0.82 -23.15 -10.76
N ARG A 21 2.00 -22.82 -10.20
CA ARG A 21 2.19 -21.70 -9.27
C ARG A 21 2.08 -20.32 -9.91
N THR A 22 2.28 -20.20 -11.23
CA THR A 22 2.18 -18.92 -11.95
C THR A 22 0.90 -18.81 -12.78
N LYS A 23 -0.02 -19.76 -12.65
CA LYS A 23 -1.23 -19.83 -13.44
C LYS A 23 -2.24 -18.78 -12.97
N VAL A 24 -2.50 -17.78 -13.80
CA VAL A 24 -3.54 -16.78 -13.54
C VAL A 24 -4.76 -17.07 -14.44
N PRO A 25 -5.99 -17.13 -13.90
CA PRO A 25 -7.18 -17.26 -14.71
C PRO A 25 -7.32 -16.13 -15.74
N ASN A 26 -7.81 -16.45 -16.93
CA ASN A 26 -8.17 -15.46 -17.93
C ASN A 26 -9.53 -14.82 -17.59
N HIS A 27 -9.77 -13.59 -18.06
CA HIS A 27 -11.05 -12.88 -17.91
C HIS A 27 -11.52 -12.66 -16.46
N LEU A 28 -10.59 -12.34 -15.56
CA LEU A 28 -10.95 -11.98 -14.19
C LEU A 28 -11.85 -10.73 -14.15
N PRO A 29 -12.87 -10.71 -13.27
CA PRO A 29 -13.72 -9.54 -13.05
C PRO A 29 -12.88 -8.36 -12.57
N LYS A 30 -13.09 -7.18 -13.16
CA LYS A 30 -12.36 -5.97 -12.79
C LYS A 30 -12.96 -5.32 -11.55
N PHE A 31 -12.10 -4.78 -10.68
CA PHE A 31 -12.51 -4.02 -9.50
C PHE A 31 -11.82 -2.67 -9.48
N THR A 32 -12.60 -1.59 -9.45
CA THR A 32 -12.05 -0.23 -9.44
C THR A 32 -11.96 0.32 -8.02
N GLY A 33 -12.79 -0.17 -7.09
CA GLY A 33 -12.90 0.33 -5.72
C GLY A 33 -13.73 1.61 -5.61
N LYS A 34 -14.67 1.81 -6.54
CA LYS A 34 -15.59 2.96 -6.52
C LYS A 34 -16.78 2.69 -5.60
N ARG A 35 -17.38 3.78 -5.10
CA ARG A 35 -18.63 3.72 -4.34
C ARG A 35 -19.71 3.02 -5.16
N GLY A 36 -20.30 1.95 -4.60
CA GLY A 36 -21.32 1.12 -5.24
C GLY A 36 -20.81 -0.20 -5.82
N GLU A 37 -19.50 -0.43 -5.89
CA GLU A 37 -18.95 -1.77 -6.16
C GLU A 37 -18.93 -2.59 -4.87
N ASP A 38 -19.43 -3.82 -4.93
CA ASP A 38 -19.43 -4.76 -3.80
C ASP A 38 -18.14 -5.60 -3.83
N VAL A 39 -17.28 -5.38 -2.83
CA VAL A 39 -16.01 -6.10 -2.69
C VAL A 39 -16.21 -7.58 -2.39
N ARG A 40 -17.27 -7.97 -1.69
CA ARG A 40 -17.57 -9.37 -1.34
C ARG A 40 -18.05 -10.12 -2.56
N GLU A 41 -18.94 -9.52 -3.34
CA GLU A 41 -19.37 -10.08 -4.61
C GLU A 41 -18.17 -10.27 -5.55
N TRP A 42 -17.31 -9.25 -5.65
CA TRP A 42 -16.11 -9.32 -6.48
C TRP A 42 -15.14 -10.43 -6.02
N LEU A 43 -14.86 -10.54 -4.71
CA LEU A 43 -14.01 -11.60 -4.16
C LEU A 43 -14.59 -12.98 -4.46
N PHE A 44 -15.91 -13.16 -4.33
CA PHE A 44 -16.59 -14.40 -4.67
C PHE A 44 -16.42 -14.75 -6.17
N GLN A 45 -16.52 -13.77 -7.06
CA GLN A 45 -16.29 -13.97 -8.49
C GLN A 45 -14.83 -14.35 -8.79
N ILE A 46 -13.84 -13.77 -8.08
CA ILE A 46 -12.43 -14.18 -8.16
C ILE A 46 -12.25 -15.62 -7.70
N GLU A 47 -12.80 -16.00 -6.55
CA GLU A 47 -12.73 -17.37 -6.02
C GLU A 47 -13.35 -18.38 -7.00
N ASN A 48 -14.48 -18.03 -7.61
CA ASN A 48 -15.12 -18.88 -8.62
C ASN A 48 -14.25 -19.05 -9.88
N ALA A 49 -13.65 -17.96 -10.38
CA ALA A 49 -12.74 -18.01 -11.52
C ALA A 49 -11.52 -18.91 -11.23
N CYS A 50 -10.96 -18.81 -10.03
CA CYS A 50 -9.88 -19.67 -9.55
C CYS A 50 -10.31 -21.15 -9.48
N ARG A 51 -11.49 -21.43 -8.92
CA ARG A 51 -12.02 -22.79 -8.77
C ARG A 51 -12.22 -23.48 -10.12
N ILE A 52 -12.77 -22.78 -11.11
CA ILE A 52 -12.93 -23.28 -12.50
C ILE A 52 -11.57 -23.57 -13.15
N ASN A 53 -10.51 -22.88 -12.72
CA ASN A 53 -9.15 -23.06 -13.23
C ASN A 53 -8.31 -24.05 -12.41
N ASN A 54 -8.93 -24.83 -11.52
CA ASN A 54 -8.28 -25.79 -10.61
C ASN A 54 -7.27 -25.14 -9.66
N ILE A 55 -7.52 -23.89 -9.25
CA ILE A 55 -6.73 -23.20 -8.22
C ILE A 55 -7.45 -23.38 -6.87
N PRO A 56 -6.84 -24.04 -5.88
CA PRO A 56 -7.47 -24.26 -4.58
C PRO A 56 -7.67 -22.93 -3.83
N ILE A 57 -8.81 -22.82 -3.17
CA ILE A 57 -9.17 -21.64 -2.35
C ILE A 57 -8.86 -21.96 -0.90
N GLU A 58 -7.68 -21.56 -0.45
CA GLU A 58 -7.18 -21.79 0.90
C GLU A 58 -6.76 -20.47 1.52
N ASP A 59 -7.08 -20.26 2.81
CA ASP A 59 -6.71 -19.04 3.52
C ASP A 59 -5.20 -18.82 3.58
N THR A 60 -4.41 -19.89 3.57
CA THR A 60 -2.94 -19.87 3.56
C THR A 60 -2.34 -19.58 2.19
N SER A 61 -3.15 -19.47 1.14
CA SER A 61 -2.64 -19.29 -0.22
C SER A 61 -2.02 -17.91 -0.43
N ALA A 62 -0.71 -17.89 -0.74
CA ALA A 62 -0.01 -16.67 -1.13
C ALA A 62 -0.20 -16.27 -2.60
N HIS A 63 -0.85 -17.13 -3.40
CA HIS A 63 -1.05 -16.90 -4.82
C HIS A 63 -2.33 -16.10 -5.11
N LEU A 64 -3.41 -16.34 -4.34
CA LEU A 64 -4.71 -15.72 -4.55
C LEU A 64 -4.70 -14.18 -4.42
N PRO A 65 -3.97 -13.56 -3.46
CA PRO A 65 -3.85 -12.10 -3.42
C PRO A 65 -3.25 -11.52 -4.71
N GLY A 66 -2.28 -12.20 -5.32
CA GLY A 66 -1.68 -11.78 -6.59
C GLY A 66 -2.67 -11.86 -7.76
N ILE A 67 -3.48 -12.92 -7.81
CA ILE A 67 -4.56 -13.06 -8.80
C ILE A 67 -5.58 -11.92 -8.65
N ALA A 68 -6.08 -11.69 -7.44
CA ALA A 68 -7.03 -10.61 -7.16
C ALA A 68 -6.44 -9.23 -7.49
N GLY A 69 -5.20 -8.96 -7.06
CA GLY A 69 -4.48 -7.72 -7.35
C GLY A 69 -4.27 -7.45 -8.84
N SER A 70 -4.08 -8.50 -9.66
CA SER A 70 -3.96 -8.36 -11.13
C SER A 70 -5.27 -7.91 -11.80
N ALA A 71 -6.40 -8.12 -11.14
CA ALA A 71 -7.73 -7.75 -11.60
C ALA A 71 -8.20 -6.38 -11.04
N MET A 72 -7.45 -5.78 -10.12
CA MET A 72 -7.74 -4.45 -9.59
C MET A 72 -7.27 -3.34 -10.54
N GLU A 73 -8.15 -2.38 -10.81
CA GLU A 73 -7.87 -1.19 -11.60
C GLU A 73 -7.65 0.03 -10.70
N LYS A 74 -7.50 1.24 -11.26
CA LYS A 74 -7.37 2.46 -10.43
C LYS A 74 -8.77 2.90 -9.95
N PRO A 75 -8.92 3.33 -8.68
CA PRO A 75 -7.89 3.48 -7.64
C PRO A 75 -7.49 2.22 -6.85
N ALA A 76 -8.27 1.13 -6.85
CA ALA A 76 -8.05 -0.08 -6.04
C ALA A 76 -6.64 -0.69 -6.10
N SER A 77 -6.03 -0.76 -7.28
CA SER A 77 -4.64 -1.18 -7.49
C SER A 77 -3.63 -0.40 -6.63
N GLY A 78 -3.89 0.87 -6.33
CA GLY A 78 -3.06 1.68 -5.43
C GLY A 78 -3.11 1.20 -3.98
N TRP A 79 -4.28 0.75 -3.53
CA TRP A 79 -4.46 0.12 -2.22
C TRP A 79 -3.74 -1.23 -2.18
N PHE A 80 -3.86 -2.06 -3.22
CA PHE A 80 -3.18 -3.36 -3.31
C PHE A 80 -1.66 -3.22 -3.19
N LEU A 81 -1.06 -2.31 -3.97
CA LEU A 81 0.37 -2.04 -3.91
C LEU A 81 0.82 -1.59 -2.52
N HIS A 82 0.00 -0.77 -1.84
CA HIS A 82 0.27 -0.36 -0.47
C HIS A 82 0.21 -1.54 0.51
N TRP A 83 -0.86 -2.34 0.46
CA TRP A 83 -1.03 -3.54 1.28
C TRP A 83 0.15 -4.53 1.07
N SER A 84 0.49 -4.84 -0.18
CA SER A 84 1.63 -5.72 -0.50
C SER A 84 2.96 -5.18 0.00
N SER A 85 3.14 -3.86 0.04
CA SER A 85 4.39 -3.24 0.51
C SER A 85 4.51 -3.10 2.03
N THR A 86 3.39 -3.10 2.75
CA THR A 86 3.35 -2.83 4.21
C THR A 86 3.06 -4.07 5.05
N THR A 87 2.49 -5.10 4.43
CA THR A 87 2.23 -6.42 5.03
C THR A 87 3.48 -7.28 4.89
N ARG A 88 3.80 -8.09 5.91
CA ARG A 88 4.96 -8.98 5.84
C ARG A 88 4.74 -10.07 4.80
N ALA A 89 5.81 -10.61 4.23
CA ALA A 89 5.71 -11.66 3.21
C ALA A 89 4.95 -12.90 3.70
N GLU A 90 5.10 -13.25 4.97
CA GLU A 90 4.40 -14.37 5.60
C GLU A 90 2.90 -14.14 5.78
N GLU A 91 2.47 -12.87 5.78
CA GLU A 91 1.09 -12.42 5.96
C GLU A 91 0.39 -12.16 4.62
N HIS A 92 1.07 -12.35 3.48
CA HIS A 92 0.47 -12.22 2.15
C HIS A 92 -0.41 -13.43 1.79
N THR A 93 -1.32 -13.80 2.67
CA THR A 93 -2.20 -14.95 2.49
C THR A 93 -3.62 -14.50 2.11
N TRP A 94 -4.41 -15.41 1.53
CA TRP A 94 -5.78 -15.11 1.12
C TRP A 94 -6.68 -14.70 2.28
N GLY A 95 -6.54 -15.35 3.44
CA GLY A 95 -7.30 -15.01 4.65
C GLY A 95 -7.07 -13.56 5.08
N ILE A 96 -5.79 -13.16 5.22
CA ILE A 96 -5.41 -11.79 5.59
C ILE A 96 -5.84 -10.78 4.53
N PHE A 97 -5.71 -11.13 3.24
CA PHE A 97 -6.17 -10.27 2.15
C PHE A 97 -7.68 -9.97 2.27
N ARG A 98 -8.51 -11.00 2.48
CA ARG A 98 -9.97 -10.85 2.65
C ARG A 98 -10.35 -10.04 3.89
N GLU A 99 -9.64 -10.28 5.00
CA GLU A 99 -9.80 -9.52 6.24
C GLU A 99 -9.58 -8.03 6.00
N HIS A 100 -8.51 -7.67 5.27
CA HIS A 100 -8.18 -6.29 4.93
C HIS A 100 -9.14 -5.62 3.94
N THR A 101 -9.81 -6.40 3.08
CA THR A 101 -10.84 -5.89 2.16
C THR A 101 -12.22 -5.74 2.79
N THR A 102 -12.46 -6.34 3.96
CA THR A 102 -13.74 -6.23 4.63
C THR A 102 -13.87 -4.85 5.27
N ASP A 103 -14.93 -4.14 4.90
CA ASP A 103 -15.25 -2.85 5.51
C ASP A 103 -15.83 -3.05 6.92
N ILE A 104 -15.45 -2.15 7.82
CA ILE A 104 -15.81 -2.23 9.23
C ILE A 104 -17.32 -2.09 9.47
N GLU A 105 -18.02 -1.28 8.67
CA GLU A 105 -19.46 -1.07 8.83
C GLU A 105 -20.22 -2.34 8.44
N THR A 106 -19.76 -3.03 7.40
CA THR A 106 -20.36 -4.30 6.97
C THR A 106 -20.14 -5.39 8.03
N TYR A 107 -18.93 -5.47 8.58
CA TYR A 107 -18.63 -6.40 9.67
C TYR A 107 -19.51 -6.14 10.91
N ASN A 108 -19.66 -4.87 11.31
CA ASN A 108 -20.51 -4.50 12.45
C ASN A 108 -21.97 -4.92 12.25
N GLY A 109 -22.50 -4.74 11.03
CA GLY A 109 -23.86 -5.16 10.68
C GLY A 109 -24.06 -6.69 10.78
N GLU A 110 -23.11 -7.47 10.26
CA GLU A 110 -23.17 -8.93 10.31
C GLU A 110 -23.03 -9.47 11.73
N TYR A 111 -22.10 -8.91 12.51
CA TYR A 111 -21.92 -9.28 13.90
C TYR A 111 -23.16 -8.96 14.72
N SER A 112 -23.77 -7.79 14.51
CA SER A 112 -25.04 -7.41 15.16
C SER A 112 -26.16 -8.39 14.82
N ALA A 113 -26.28 -8.83 13.57
CA ALA A 113 -27.29 -9.81 13.16
C ALA A 113 -27.02 -11.20 13.74
N LEU A 114 -25.76 -11.56 14.00
CA LEU A 114 -25.39 -12.82 14.65
C LEU A 114 -25.71 -12.77 16.15
N ILE A 115 -25.22 -11.75 16.84
CA ILE A 115 -25.32 -11.65 18.30
C ILE A 115 -26.77 -11.52 18.78
N PHE A 116 -27.61 -10.83 17.98
CA PHE A 116 -29.05 -10.72 18.24
C PHE A 116 -29.76 -12.07 18.35
N ARG A 117 -29.22 -13.13 17.73
CA ARG A 117 -29.79 -14.49 17.76
C ARG A 117 -29.25 -15.34 18.92
N VAL A 118 -28.24 -14.87 19.64
CA VAL A 118 -27.64 -15.61 20.75
C VAL A 118 -28.28 -15.16 22.06
N GLU A 119 -28.98 -16.05 22.74
CA GLU A 119 -29.61 -15.74 24.03
C GLU A 119 -28.63 -15.92 25.20
N GLY A 120 -28.68 -14.99 26.15
CA GLY A 120 -27.98 -15.10 27.44
C GLY A 120 -26.46 -14.88 27.40
N MET A 121 -25.89 -14.37 26.30
CA MET A 121 -24.48 -13.98 26.25
C MET A 121 -24.23 -12.76 27.15
N SER A 122 -23.10 -12.75 27.86
CA SER A 122 -22.71 -11.58 28.66
C SER A 122 -22.19 -10.47 27.75
N VAL A 123 -22.43 -9.20 28.10
CA VAL A 123 -21.89 -8.04 27.35
C VAL A 123 -20.37 -8.12 27.22
N PHE A 124 -19.68 -8.65 28.24
CA PHE A 124 -18.25 -8.89 28.20
C PHE A 124 -17.86 -9.86 27.09
N ASP A 125 -18.56 -10.99 26.98
CA ASP A 125 -18.32 -11.98 25.94
C ASP A 125 -18.68 -11.43 24.55
N GLU A 126 -19.78 -10.67 24.43
CA GLU A 126 -20.18 -10.02 23.18
C GLU A 126 -19.06 -9.11 22.65
N VAL A 127 -18.47 -8.29 23.53
CA VAL A 127 -17.35 -7.39 23.18
C VAL A 127 -16.07 -8.18 22.90
N LEU A 128 -15.77 -9.21 23.69
CA LEU A 128 -14.58 -10.03 23.54
C LEU A 128 -14.57 -10.77 22.20
N TYR A 129 -15.67 -11.46 21.85
CA TYR A 129 -15.80 -12.17 20.58
C TYR A 129 -15.78 -11.21 19.39
N TYR A 130 -16.43 -10.05 19.51
CA TYR A 130 -16.40 -9.01 18.50
C TYR A 130 -14.97 -8.55 18.22
N ALA A 131 -14.21 -8.22 19.27
CA ALA A 131 -12.87 -7.68 19.13
C ALA A 131 -11.87 -8.71 18.58
N ASN A 132 -12.00 -9.98 18.96
CA ASN A 132 -11.05 -11.05 18.57
C ASN A 132 -10.97 -11.31 17.06
N VAL A 133 -12.01 -10.95 16.30
CA VAL A 133 -12.07 -11.17 14.85
C VAL A 133 -11.93 -9.86 14.05
N LEU A 134 -11.66 -8.73 14.72
CA LEU A 134 -11.30 -7.48 14.06
C LEU A 134 -9.88 -7.56 13.47
N LYS A 135 -9.63 -6.70 12.48
CA LYS A 135 -8.28 -6.47 11.94
C LYS A 135 -7.28 -6.22 13.04
N LEU A 136 -6.08 -6.83 12.98
CA LEU A 136 -5.08 -6.77 14.05
C LEU A 136 -4.85 -5.37 14.65
N ARG A 137 -4.78 -4.33 13.80
CA ARG A 137 -4.60 -2.94 14.24
C ARG A 137 -5.85 -2.38 14.92
N THR A 138 -7.02 -2.62 14.34
CA THR A 138 -8.33 -2.22 14.89
C THR A 138 -8.62 -2.96 16.20
N HIS A 139 -8.36 -4.27 16.26
CA HIS A 139 -8.42 -5.10 17.47
C HIS A 139 -7.53 -4.53 18.59
N SER A 140 -6.27 -4.23 18.28
CA SER A 140 -5.33 -3.68 19.28
C SER A 140 -5.82 -2.35 19.86
N TYR A 141 -6.42 -1.51 19.02
CA TYR A 141 -7.01 -0.23 19.45
C TYR A 141 -8.25 -0.43 20.31
N VAL A 142 -9.22 -1.23 19.87
CA VAL A 142 -10.46 -1.50 20.62
C VAL A 142 -10.14 -2.14 21.97
N LYS A 143 -9.18 -3.06 22.02
CA LYS A 143 -8.73 -3.68 23.27
C LYS A 143 -8.06 -2.70 24.23
N LEU A 144 -7.31 -1.73 23.70
CA LEU A 144 -6.66 -0.69 24.52
C LEU A 144 -7.68 0.24 25.16
N GLU A 145 -8.71 0.62 24.40
CA GLU A 145 -9.76 1.55 24.85
C GLU A 145 -10.78 0.88 25.79
N ASN A 146 -10.83 -0.47 25.80
CA ASN A 146 -11.61 -1.29 26.73
C ASN A 146 -13.09 -0.86 26.85
N PRO A 147 -13.87 -0.96 25.77
CA PRO A 147 -15.27 -0.55 25.75
C PRO A 147 -16.14 -1.40 26.70
N GLU A 148 -17.14 -0.75 27.31
CA GLU A 148 -18.10 -1.40 28.22
C GLU A 148 -19.28 -2.04 27.49
N THR A 149 -19.55 -1.62 26.25
CA THR A 149 -20.67 -2.12 25.43
C THR A 149 -20.22 -2.51 24.03
N LEU A 150 -21.00 -3.37 23.37
CA LEU A 150 -20.77 -3.74 21.98
C LEU A 150 -20.87 -2.53 21.04
N SER A 151 -21.79 -1.60 21.30
CA SER A 151 -21.94 -0.38 20.50
C SER A 151 -20.69 0.49 20.59
N ASP A 152 -20.16 0.69 21.80
CA ASP A 152 -18.93 1.46 21.99
C ASP A 152 -17.74 0.80 21.26
N ALA A 153 -17.65 -0.53 21.31
CA ALA A 153 -16.63 -1.28 20.59
C ALA A 153 -16.75 -1.10 19.06
N MET A 154 -17.96 -1.08 18.53
CA MET A 154 -18.24 -0.81 17.12
C MET A 154 -17.87 0.62 16.71
N ASP A 155 -18.24 1.61 17.53
CA ASP A 155 -17.91 3.02 17.30
C ASP A 155 -16.40 3.27 17.34
N LEU A 156 -15.69 2.63 18.28
CA LEU A 156 -14.23 2.69 18.36
C LEU A 156 -13.56 2.08 17.12
N ALA A 157 -14.08 0.95 16.63
CA ALA A 157 -13.55 0.32 15.44
C ALA A 157 -13.75 1.18 14.19
N VAL A 158 -14.96 1.74 14.01
CA VAL A 158 -15.28 2.69 12.93
C VAL A 158 -14.38 3.92 13.03
N LYS A 159 -14.26 4.51 14.23
CA LYS A 159 -13.41 5.67 14.49
C LYS A 159 -11.96 5.39 14.10
N TYR A 160 -11.41 4.24 14.48
CA TYR A 160 -10.05 3.86 14.14
C TYR A 160 -9.87 3.74 12.63
N GLU A 161 -10.76 3.01 11.95
CA GLU A 161 -10.70 2.79 10.52
C GLU A 161 -10.84 4.11 9.73
N VAL A 162 -11.79 4.97 10.10
CA VAL A 162 -11.98 6.28 9.49
C VAL A 162 -10.76 7.18 9.67
N THR A 163 -10.22 7.26 10.88
CA THR A 163 -9.09 8.16 11.17
C THR A 163 -7.75 7.67 10.63
N HIS A 164 -7.56 6.36 10.49
CA HIS A 164 -6.28 5.78 10.08
C HIS A 164 -6.25 5.31 8.61
N PHE A 165 -7.40 5.05 7.98
CA PHE A 165 -7.45 4.57 6.59
C PHE A 165 -8.15 5.52 5.60
N VAL A 166 -9.09 6.40 6.02
CA VAL A 166 -9.75 7.35 5.10
C VAL A 166 -8.90 8.59 4.80
N ASP A 167 -8.06 9.04 5.75
CA ASP A 167 -7.24 10.25 5.59
C ASP A 167 -6.10 10.09 4.56
N GLU A 168 -5.64 8.85 4.36
CA GLU A 168 -4.53 8.54 3.44
C GLU A 168 -4.91 8.66 1.95
N SER A 169 -6.21 8.67 1.63
CA SER A 169 -6.73 8.93 0.28
C SER A 169 -6.82 10.43 -0.04
N ARG A 170 -7.11 11.26 0.98
CA ARG A 170 -7.23 12.73 0.83
C ARG A 170 -5.87 13.39 0.64
N GLU A 171 -4.84 12.87 1.31
CA GLU A 171 -3.46 13.35 1.14
C GLU A 171 -2.87 13.02 -0.25
N ARG A 172 -3.33 11.93 -0.89
CA ARG A 172 -2.91 11.55 -2.25
C ARG A 172 -3.63 12.36 -3.33
N HIS A 173 -4.92 12.67 -3.15
CA HIS A 173 -5.67 13.54 -4.06
C HIS A 173 -5.09 14.96 -4.12
N THR A 174 -4.82 15.57 -2.96
CA THR A 174 -4.19 16.90 -2.90
C THR A 174 -2.80 16.96 -3.54
N ARG A 175 -2.03 15.87 -3.55
CA ARG A 175 -0.74 15.78 -4.25
C ARG A 175 -0.87 15.56 -5.76
N GLN A 176 -1.92 14.89 -6.24
CA GLN A 176 -2.16 14.68 -7.67
C GLN A 176 -2.83 15.89 -8.34
N ASP A 177 -3.75 16.58 -7.67
CA ASP A 177 -4.40 17.78 -8.21
C ASP A 177 -3.40 18.93 -8.37
N LYS A 178 -2.41 19.02 -7.46
CA LYS A 178 -1.30 19.97 -7.60
C LYS A 178 -0.32 19.62 -8.73
N ARG A 179 -0.35 18.39 -9.25
CA ARG A 179 0.42 17.95 -10.43
C ARG A 179 -0.33 18.12 -11.75
N LYS A 180 -1.67 18.18 -11.73
CA LYS A 180 -2.50 18.33 -12.94
C LYS A 180 -2.82 19.77 -13.32
N SER A 181 -2.71 20.74 -12.41
CA SER A 181 -3.04 22.15 -12.68
C SER A 181 -1.94 22.99 -13.33
N SER A 182 -0.85 22.38 -13.83
CA SER A 182 0.30 23.14 -14.37
C SER A 182 0.70 22.76 -15.80
N THR A 183 -0.27 22.44 -16.66
CA THR A 183 -0.05 22.47 -18.10
C THR A 183 -1.34 22.78 -18.84
N ASP A 184 -1.63 24.06 -19.05
CA ASP A 184 -2.38 24.52 -20.22
C ASP A 184 -2.11 26.01 -20.46
N GLN A 185 -1.29 26.28 -21.48
CA GLN A 185 -1.52 27.32 -22.50
C GLN A 185 -0.51 27.11 -23.66
N ALA A 186 -1.05 26.82 -24.84
CA ALA A 186 -0.38 26.69 -26.16
C ALA A 186 -0.13 28.11 -26.77
N PRO A 187 0.40 28.36 -28.01
CA PRO A 187 0.28 27.54 -29.23
C PRO A 187 1.46 27.51 -30.26
N SER A 188 1.32 26.57 -31.20
CA SER A 188 1.87 26.36 -32.56
C SER A 188 3.01 27.22 -33.16
N HIS A 189 4.04 26.56 -33.73
CA HIS A 189 4.43 26.69 -35.16
C HIS A 189 5.42 25.59 -35.60
N VAL A 190 5.33 25.23 -36.88
CA VAL A 190 6.02 24.20 -37.69
C VAL A 190 7.53 24.44 -37.85
N LYS A 191 8.35 23.36 -37.79
CA LYS A 191 9.35 22.96 -38.83
C LYS A 191 10.18 21.71 -38.44
N SER A 192 10.28 20.80 -39.40
CA SER A 192 11.17 19.63 -39.51
C SER A 192 12.66 20.00 -39.43
N PHE A 193 13.55 19.10 -38.96
CA PHE A 193 14.80 18.71 -39.65
C PHE A 193 15.53 17.54 -38.97
N LYS A 194 16.28 16.84 -39.82
CA LYS A 194 16.95 15.53 -39.80
C LYS A 194 18.26 15.51 -38.99
N GLY A 195 18.69 14.34 -38.48
CA GLY A 195 20.13 14.05 -38.29
C GLY A 195 20.56 13.33 -36.99
N LYS A 196 21.42 12.31 -37.15
CA LYS A 196 22.09 11.45 -36.14
C LYS A 196 23.06 12.26 -35.22
N ALA A 197 23.74 11.81 -34.16
CA ALA A 197 24.23 10.51 -33.71
C ALA A 197 24.64 10.55 -32.21
N PHE A 198 24.85 9.37 -31.64
CA PHE A 198 25.36 9.09 -30.29
C PHE A 198 26.83 9.49 -30.09
N ARG A 199 27.18 10.27 -29.06
CA ARG A 199 28.48 10.23 -28.33
C ARG A 199 28.39 10.85 -26.93
N GLY A 200 28.62 10.02 -25.91
CA GLY A 200 29.72 10.20 -24.95
C GLY A 200 29.64 11.24 -23.82
N LYS A 201 29.67 10.69 -22.59
CA LYS A 201 30.35 11.16 -21.37
C LYS A 201 29.67 12.27 -20.54
N GLY A 202 29.50 11.90 -19.26
CA GLY A 202 28.82 12.67 -18.23
C GLY A 202 29.48 14.00 -17.88
N ARG A 203 28.61 14.90 -17.41
CA ARG A 203 28.92 15.97 -16.46
C ARG A 203 27.61 16.34 -15.78
N PHE A 204 27.44 15.91 -14.53
CA PHE A 204 26.38 16.43 -13.66
C PHE A 204 26.59 17.94 -13.50
N LYS A 205 25.66 18.74 -14.00
CA LYS A 205 25.58 20.18 -13.67
C LYS A 205 24.87 20.32 -12.33
N PRO A 206 25.39 21.09 -11.36
CA PRO A 206 24.65 21.42 -10.14
C PRO A 206 23.46 22.31 -10.53
N LYS A 207 22.23 21.80 -10.41
CA LYS A 207 21.03 22.62 -10.53
C LYS A 207 20.87 23.44 -9.25
N THR A 208 21.24 24.72 -9.31
CA THR A 208 20.78 25.73 -8.36
C THR A 208 19.27 25.94 -8.60
N ASN A 209 18.45 25.26 -7.79
CA ASN A 209 17.00 25.45 -7.82
C ASN A 209 16.61 26.35 -6.62
N PRO A 210 16.27 27.63 -6.83
CA PRO A 210 15.94 28.56 -5.74
C PRO A 210 14.56 28.28 -5.11
N LYS A 211 13.73 27.40 -5.71
CA LYS A 211 12.34 27.12 -5.29
C LYS A 211 12.17 26.28 -4.01
N ARG A 212 13.20 26.12 -3.16
CA ARG A 212 13.12 25.37 -1.88
C ARG A 212 13.44 26.19 -0.63
N ALA A 213 13.51 27.52 -0.75
CA ALA A 213 13.96 28.42 0.31
C ALA A 213 12.85 29.23 1.00
N GLU A 214 11.57 29.08 0.62
CA GLU A 214 10.49 29.96 1.11
C GLU A 214 9.89 29.60 2.47
N GLY A 215 10.45 28.65 3.21
CA GLY A 215 9.99 28.37 4.59
C GLY A 215 11.02 27.69 5.50
N ARG A 216 12.25 27.46 5.02
CA ARG A 216 13.27 26.73 5.78
C ARG A 216 14.22 27.73 6.45
N THR A 217 14.23 27.74 7.77
CA THR A 217 15.19 28.50 8.57
C THR A 217 16.54 27.80 8.62
N CYS A 218 17.61 28.56 8.71
CA CYS A 218 18.95 28.03 8.85
C CYS A 218 19.08 27.26 10.17
N PHE A 219 19.53 26.01 10.14
CA PHE A 219 19.68 25.21 11.36
C PHE A 219 20.71 25.76 12.36
N HIS A 220 21.64 26.63 11.92
CA HIS A 220 22.66 27.28 12.75
C HIS A 220 22.17 28.62 13.31
N CYS A 221 21.84 29.60 12.46
CA CYS A 221 21.47 30.95 12.92
C CYS A 221 19.96 31.19 13.04
N LYS A 222 19.13 30.18 12.72
CA LYS A 222 17.64 30.20 12.75
C LYS A 222 16.97 31.28 11.88
N LYS A 223 17.72 32.04 11.07
CA LYS A 223 17.17 33.01 10.12
C LYS A 223 16.61 32.33 8.86
N PRO A 224 15.46 32.78 8.32
CA PRO A 224 14.90 32.26 7.07
C PRO A 224 15.74 32.67 5.85
N GLY A 225 15.46 32.08 4.69
CA GLY A 225 16.07 32.44 3.41
C GLY A 225 17.38 31.75 3.07
N HIS A 226 17.98 30.95 3.98
CA HIS A 226 19.16 30.15 3.68
C HIS A 226 19.25 28.89 4.54
N ILE A 227 20.00 27.89 4.07
CA ILE A 227 20.33 26.66 4.81
C ILE A 227 21.69 26.76 5.49
N LYS A 228 21.98 25.90 6.46
CA LYS A 228 23.24 25.88 7.23
C LYS A 228 24.50 25.93 6.35
N ALA A 229 24.51 25.19 5.23
CA ALA A 229 25.63 25.18 4.27
C ALA A 229 25.95 26.56 3.66
N ASN A 230 24.96 27.44 3.57
CA ASN A 230 25.08 28.79 3.01
C ASN A 230 25.08 29.88 4.09
N CYS A 231 25.18 29.52 5.37
CA CYS A 231 25.17 30.48 6.48
C CYS A 231 26.53 31.14 6.65
N PHE A 232 26.56 32.48 6.63
CA PHE A 232 27.79 33.26 6.79
C PHE A 232 28.45 33.04 8.17
N LEU A 233 27.65 32.99 9.24
CA LEU A 233 28.16 32.74 10.60
C LEU A 233 28.79 31.33 10.71
N TRP A 234 28.13 30.33 10.13
CA TRP A 234 28.65 28.96 10.07
C TRP A 234 29.97 28.86 9.29
N LYS A 235 30.08 29.51 8.13
CA LYS A 235 31.33 29.52 7.34
C LYS A 235 32.48 30.20 8.10
N LYS A 236 32.22 31.33 8.76
CA LYS A 236 33.21 32.04 9.56
C LYS A 236 33.69 31.23 10.78
N GLU A 237 32.82 30.42 11.40
CA GLU A 237 33.22 29.49 12.47
C GLU A 237 34.08 28.33 11.94
N GLN A 238 33.75 27.79 10.77
CA GLN A 238 34.54 26.74 10.12
C GLN A 238 35.94 27.24 9.72
N GLU A 239 36.05 28.47 9.23
CA GLU A 239 37.35 29.09 8.90
C GLU A 239 38.24 29.27 10.14
N LYS A 240 37.65 29.48 11.33
CA LYS A 240 38.40 29.53 12.60
C LYS A 240 38.83 28.15 13.10
N GLN A 241 38.09 27.09 12.77
CA GLN A 241 38.40 25.70 13.16
C GLN A 241 39.34 24.99 12.18
N GLY A 242 39.42 25.45 10.92
CA GLY A 242 40.20 24.82 9.86
C GLY A 242 41.69 25.19 9.80
N ASN A 243 42.21 26.04 10.70
CA ASN A 243 43.59 26.54 10.62
C ASN A 243 44.57 25.84 11.58
N GLY A 244 44.30 24.56 11.92
CA GLY A 244 45.14 23.78 12.82
C GLY A 244 45.35 22.35 12.36
N GLN A 245 46.05 22.15 11.24
CA GLN A 245 47.01 21.03 11.07
C GLN A 245 47.74 21.10 9.71
N PRO A 246 49.08 21.16 9.69
CA PRO A 246 49.86 21.04 8.46
C PRO A 246 49.89 19.58 7.99
N ARG A 247 49.70 19.37 6.68
CA ARG A 247 49.91 18.08 6.03
C ARG A 247 51.42 17.76 6.05
N GLN A 248 51.80 16.71 6.78
CA GLN A 248 52.98 15.91 6.46
C GLN A 248 52.54 14.71 5.61
#